data_AF-A0A3M6FCV8-F1
#
_entry.id   AF-A0A3M6FCV8-F1
#
_cell.length_a   1.000
_cell.length_b   1.000
_cell.length_c   1.000
_cell.angle_alpha   90.00
_cell.angle_beta   90.00
_cell.angle_gamma   90.00
#
_symmetry.space_group_name_H-M   'P 1'
#
loop_
_entity.id
_entity.type
_entity.pdbx_description
1 polymer ?
#
loop_
_entity_poly.entity_id
_entity_poly.type
_entity_poly.pdbx_seq_one_letter_code
_entity_poly.pdbx_strand_id
1 'polypeptide(L)'
;MTVISKSDFAARRGWAKSYVSKLAKQERLVLTPDGKVELEATEALLADSADPSKAAVAARHEESRIDRGVYSELLPSAETPAVQPPSKGPDFQKSRAHREYYLGRLAESEFHKVQGNLVLREAVSKAAFTAGRTVRDLMFGLSPQLAPELAAMTDPWQIEKHLTGAFRRVFEDAIRMTTADLEHAMTEK
;
A
#
# COMPACT_ATOMS: atom_id res chain seq x y z
N MET A 1 9.63 46.71 8.36
CA MET A 1 8.41 47.25 7.71
C MET A 1 8.73 47.87 6.34
N THR A 2 9.16 47.04 5.39
CA THR A 2 9.26 47.48 3.99
C THR A 2 7.89 47.37 3.33
N VAL A 3 7.32 48.52 2.97
CA VAL A 3 6.03 48.62 2.29
C VAL A 3 6.27 48.88 0.81
N ILE A 4 5.79 48.00 -0.06
CA ILE A 4 5.99 48.11 -1.51
C ILE A 4 4.66 48.05 -2.27
N SER A 5 4.64 48.53 -3.50
CA SER A 5 3.44 48.45 -4.33
C SER A 5 3.16 47.01 -4.76
N LYS A 6 1.90 46.69 -5.09
CA LYS A 6 1.51 45.36 -5.61
C LYS A 6 2.28 44.99 -6.89
N SER A 7 2.60 45.98 -7.72
CA SER A 7 3.39 45.80 -8.94
C SER A 7 4.85 45.47 -8.65
N ASP A 8 5.45 46.14 -7.66
CA ASP A 8 6.85 45.89 -7.29
C ASP A 8 7.00 44.53 -6.61
N PHE A 9 6.02 44.13 -5.80
CA PHE A 9 5.96 42.79 -5.22
C PHE A 9 5.84 41.70 -6.30
N ALA A 10 4.98 41.91 -7.30
CA ALA A 10 4.84 41.00 -8.43
C ALA A 10 6.15 40.85 -9.22
N ALA A 11 6.80 41.97 -9.54
CA ALA A 11 8.07 41.98 -10.27
C ALA A 11 9.19 41.27 -9.50
N ARG A 12 9.31 41.54 -8.19
CA ARG A 12 10.35 40.93 -7.34
C ARG A 12 10.20 39.42 -7.21
N ARG A 13 8.96 38.91 -7.19
CA ARG A 13 8.68 37.47 -7.09
C ARG A 13 8.58 36.75 -8.44
N GLY A 14 8.71 37.47 -9.56
CA GLY A 14 8.50 36.90 -10.90
C GLY A 14 7.07 36.43 -11.15
N TRP A 15 6.10 37.06 -10.49
CA TRP A 15 4.68 36.70 -10.58
C TRP A 15 3.91 37.68 -11.47
N ALA A 16 2.85 37.19 -12.12
CA ALA A 16 1.95 38.05 -12.86
C ALA A 16 1.18 38.97 -11.91
N LYS A 17 0.95 40.23 -12.31
CA LYS A 17 0.15 41.20 -11.54
C LYS A 17 -1.26 40.68 -11.20
N SER A 18 -1.85 39.88 -12.08
CA SER A 18 -3.14 39.21 -11.87
C SER A 18 -3.12 38.19 -10.73
N TYR A 19 -1.99 37.51 -10.50
CA TYR A 19 -1.82 36.56 -9.41
C TYR A 19 -1.74 37.27 -8.06
N VAL A 20 -1.03 38.39 -7.97
CA VAL A 20 -0.99 39.22 -6.76
C VAL A 20 -2.37 39.81 -6.44
N SER A 21 -3.13 40.24 -7.45
CA SER A 21 -4.54 40.66 -7.26
C SER A 21 -5.44 39.52 -6.77
N LYS A 22 -5.19 38.27 -7.18
CA LYS A 22 -5.91 37.10 -6.67
C LYS A 22 -5.56 36.81 -5.21
N LEU A 23 -4.28 36.89 -4.83
CA LEU A 23 -3.83 36.70 -3.45
C LEU A 23 -4.41 37.77 -2.51
N ALA A 24 -4.51 39.02 -2.99
CA ALA A 24 -5.17 40.10 -2.26
C ALA A 24 -6.65 39.79 -1.97
N LYS A 25 -7.38 39.25 -2.95
CA LYS A 25 -8.80 38.85 -2.80
C LYS A 25 -8.98 37.63 -1.89
N GLN A 26 -7.96 36.81 -1.72
CA GLN A 26 -7.96 35.63 -0.87
C GLN A 26 -7.50 35.95 0.56
N GLU A 27 -7.30 37.23 0.89
CA GLU A 27 -6.79 37.69 2.20
C GLU A 27 -5.43 37.10 2.58
N ARG A 28 -4.64 36.69 1.57
CA ARG A 28 -3.30 36.09 1.74
C ARG A 28 -2.16 37.09 1.57
N LEU A 29 -2.48 38.39 1.56
CA LEU A 29 -1.50 39.48 1.56
C LEU A 29 -1.86 40.45 2.68
N VAL A 30 -0.85 40.92 3.41
CA VAL A 30 -1.02 41.96 4.42
C VAL A 30 -0.94 43.31 3.71
N LEU A 31 -2.08 44.00 3.63
CA LEU A 31 -2.20 45.30 3.01
C LEU A 31 -2.24 46.41 4.06
N THR A 32 -1.41 47.43 3.87
CA THR A 32 -1.41 48.67 4.65
C THR A 32 -2.68 49.48 4.32
N PRO A 33 -3.17 50.40 5.19
CA PRO A 33 -4.36 51.23 4.91
C PRO A 33 -4.33 51.97 3.55
N ASP A 34 -3.13 52.30 3.05
CA ASP A 34 -2.90 52.92 1.74
C ASP A 34 -2.91 51.93 0.55
N GLY A 35 -3.31 50.67 0.77
CA GLY A 35 -3.42 49.64 -0.27
C GLY A 35 -2.10 49.06 -0.77
N LYS A 36 -0.99 49.34 -0.08
CA LYS A 36 0.36 48.79 -0.36
C LYS A 36 0.60 47.46 0.37
N VAL A 37 1.54 46.65 -0.12
CA VAL A 37 1.86 45.33 0.44
C VAL A 37 2.99 45.46 1.45
N GLU A 38 2.76 44.97 2.67
CA GLU A 38 3.83 44.83 3.65
C GLU A 38 4.58 43.51 3.39
N LEU A 39 5.84 43.62 2.96
CA LEU A 39 6.59 42.50 2.40
C LEU A 39 6.85 41.39 3.44
N GLU A 40 7.38 41.77 4.61
CA GLU A 40 7.77 40.82 5.65
C GLU A 40 6.57 40.06 6.22
N ALA A 41 5.47 40.78 6.50
CA ALA A 41 4.24 40.19 7.04
C ALA A 41 3.52 39.31 6.00
N THR A 42 3.55 39.71 4.72
CA THR A 42 2.98 38.93 3.63
C THR A 42 3.76 37.65 3.34
N GLU A 43 5.09 37.70 3.39
CA GLU A 43 5.93 36.51 3.19
C GLU A 43 5.74 35.50 4.33
N ALA A 44 5.61 35.97 5.57
CA ALA A 44 5.29 35.10 6.71
C ALA A 44 3.91 34.42 6.55
N LEU A 45 2.87 35.17 6.14
CA LEU A 45 1.54 34.63 5.92
C LEU A 45 1.51 33.64 4.74
N LEU A 46 2.26 33.91 3.68
CA LEU A 46 2.39 33.00 2.54
C LEU A 46 3.12 31.71 2.90
N ALA A 47 4.13 31.77 3.79
CA ALA A 47 4.83 30.59 4.29
C ALA A 47 3.94 29.73 5.21
N ASP A 48 3.18 30.36 6.11
CA ASP A 48 2.26 29.66 7.03
C ASP A 48 1.07 29.03 6.29
N SER A 49 0.55 29.72 5.27
CA SER A 49 -0.55 29.22 4.43
C SER A 49 -0.11 28.32 3.27
N ALA A 50 1.18 27.96 3.19
CA ALA A 50 1.68 27.05 2.18
C ALA A 50 1.38 25.60 2.56
N ASP A 51 0.45 24.97 1.84
CA ASP A 51 0.11 23.55 1.99
C ASP A 51 1.31 22.66 1.55
N PRO A 52 1.98 21.94 2.48
CA PRO A 52 3.15 21.12 2.16
C PRO A 52 2.84 20.00 1.15
N SER A 53 1.59 19.55 1.10
CA SER A 53 1.16 18.48 0.19
C SER A 53 1.13 18.91 -1.28
N LYS A 54 1.16 20.22 -1.56
CA LYS A 54 1.16 20.78 -2.93
C LYS A 54 2.54 21.22 -3.41
N ALA A 55 3.59 21.07 -2.60
CA ALA A 55 4.95 21.46 -2.95
C ALA A 55 5.47 20.73 -4.22
N ALA A 56 5.19 19.43 -4.36
CA ALA A 56 5.58 18.66 -5.53
C ALA A 56 4.87 19.11 -6.83
N VAL A 57 3.65 19.63 -6.71
CA VAL A 57 2.90 20.18 -7.86
C VAL A 57 3.45 21.54 -8.26
N ALA A 58 3.80 22.37 -7.29
CA ALA A 58 4.47 23.65 -7.53
C ALA A 58 5.83 23.47 -8.23
N ALA A 59 6.66 22.52 -7.77
CA ALA A 59 7.95 22.20 -8.37
C ALA A 59 7.81 21.75 -9.84
N ARG A 60 6.85 20.87 -10.16
CA ARG A 60 6.58 20.45 -11.56
C ARG A 60 6.11 21.60 -12.45
N HIS A 61 5.30 22.52 -11.91
CA HIS A 61 4.88 23.71 -12.65
C HIS A 61 6.03 24.70 -12.85
N GLU A 62 7.00 24.75 -11.94
CA GLU A 62 8.21 25.55 -12.09
C GLU A 62 9.15 24.96 -13.14
N GLU A 63 9.42 23.65 -13.08
CA GLU A 63 10.20 22.91 -14.09
C GLU A 63 9.61 23.07 -15.49
N SER A 64 8.30 22.89 -15.65
CA SER A 64 7.64 23.09 -16.96
C SER A 64 7.62 24.54 -17.45
N ARG A 65 7.76 25.54 -16.56
CA ARG A 65 7.94 26.95 -16.96
C ARG A 65 9.37 27.24 -17.38
N ILE A 66 10.36 26.66 -16.70
CA ILE A 66 11.76 26.76 -17.07
C ILE A 66 11.98 26.12 -18.45
N ASP A 67 11.45 24.91 -18.66
CA ASP A 67 11.58 24.18 -19.93
C ASP A 67 10.94 24.97 -21.09
N ARG A 68 9.76 25.57 -20.86
CA ARG A 68 9.10 26.45 -21.85
C ARG A 68 9.86 27.75 -22.11
N GLY A 69 10.47 28.35 -21.09
CA GLY A 69 11.29 29.56 -21.22
C GLY A 69 12.56 29.30 -22.02
N VAL A 70 13.25 28.19 -21.72
CA VAL A 70 14.46 27.75 -22.42
C VAL A 70 14.15 27.42 -23.89
N TYR A 71 13.03 26.76 -24.19
CA TYR A 71 12.61 26.51 -25.56
C TYR A 71 12.22 27.79 -26.32
N SER A 72 11.72 28.83 -25.63
CA SER A 72 11.33 30.10 -26.26
C SER A 72 12.53 31.01 -26.59
N GLU A 73 13.66 30.87 -25.91
CA GLU A 73 14.89 31.64 -26.20
C GLU A 73 15.73 31.02 -27.33
N LEU A 74 15.50 29.75 -27.67
CA LEU A 74 16.26 29.02 -28.70
C LEU A 74 15.66 29.08 -30.11
N LEU A 75 14.52 29.74 -30.32
CA LEU A 75 13.86 29.84 -31.63
C LEU A 75 13.59 31.32 -32.01
N PRO A 76 14.01 31.80 -33.19
CA PRO A 76 13.56 33.08 -33.71
C PRO A 76 12.04 33.01 -33.99
N SER A 77 11.34 34.06 -33.60
CA SER A 77 9.89 34.24 -33.70
C SER A 77 9.26 33.64 -34.97
N ALA A 78 8.67 32.46 -34.83
CA ALA A 78 7.66 31.94 -35.73
C ALA A 78 6.33 31.88 -34.97
N GLU A 79 5.30 32.46 -35.59
CA GLU A 79 3.95 32.64 -35.06
C GLU A 79 3.42 31.37 -34.37
N THR A 80 3.15 31.49 -33.07
CA THR A 80 2.56 30.43 -32.24
C THR A 80 1.19 30.00 -32.77
N PRO A 81 0.99 28.73 -33.17
CA PRO A 81 -0.36 28.16 -33.22
C PRO A 81 -0.86 28.04 -31.78
N ALA A 82 -2.11 28.43 -31.55
CA ALA A 82 -2.75 28.39 -30.24
C ALA A 82 -2.57 27.03 -29.55
N VAL A 83 -2.00 27.06 -28.34
CA VAL A 83 -1.90 25.91 -27.43
C VAL A 83 -3.32 25.42 -27.14
N GLN A 84 -3.69 24.28 -27.70
CA GLN A 84 -4.89 23.57 -27.28
C GLN A 84 -4.73 23.19 -25.80
N PRO A 85 -5.73 23.43 -24.94
CA PRO A 85 -5.67 22.99 -23.55
C PRO A 85 -5.46 21.48 -23.52
N PRO A 86 -4.72 20.94 -22.52
CA PRO A 86 -4.52 19.51 -22.41
C PRO A 86 -5.89 18.84 -22.41
N SER A 87 -6.15 18.04 -23.44
CA SER A 87 -7.35 17.23 -23.49
C SER A 87 -7.39 16.45 -22.18
N LYS A 88 -8.54 16.41 -21.52
CA LYS A 88 -8.77 15.54 -20.37
C LYS A 88 -8.54 14.11 -20.85
N GLY A 89 -7.29 13.64 -20.75
CA GLY A 89 -6.93 12.26 -20.99
C GLY A 89 -7.84 11.39 -20.11
N PRO A 90 -8.40 10.30 -20.64
CA PRO A 90 -9.36 9.51 -19.90
C PRO A 90 -8.75 9.07 -18.57
N ASP A 91 -9.41 9.51 -17.49
CA ASP A 91 -9.35 8.87 -16.18
C ASP A 91 -8.03 8.81 -15.40
N PHE A 92 -7.09 9.76 -15.57
CA PHE A 92 -5.88 9.81 -14.72
C PHE A 92 -6.19 9.76 -13.21
N GLN A 93 -7.26 10.44 -12.77
CA GLN A 93 -7.72 10.39 -11.39
C GLN A 93 -8.25 9.00 -10.99
N LYS A 94 -8.97 8.30 -11.87
CA LYS A 94 -9.43 6.93 -11.59
C LYS A 94 -8.29 5.93 -11.62
N SER A 95 -7.34 6.04 -12.56
CA SER A 95 -6.13 5.22 -12.58
C SER A 95 -5.29 5.43 -11.32
N ARG A 96 -5.18 6.67 -10.84
CA ARG A 96 -4.50 7.00 -9.57
C ARG A 96 -5.23 6.40 -8.38
N ALA A 97 -6.56 6.56 -8.30
CA ALA A 97 -7.36 6.01 -7.22
C ALA A 97 -7.30 4.47 -7.18
N HIS A 98 -7.34 3.79 -8.35
CA HIS A 98 -7.15 2.35 -8.43
C HIS A 98 -5.78 1.92 -7.91
N ARG A 99 -4.70 2.61 -8.31
CA ARG A 99 -3.36 2.31 -7.83
C ARG A 99 -3.25 2.49 -6.32
N GLU A 100 -3.74 3.60 -5.78
CA GLU A 100 -3.72 3.88 -4.34
C GLU A 100 -4.54 2.85 -3.55
N TYR A 101 -5.70 2.44 -4.06
CA TYR A 101 -6.53 1.39 -3.46
C TYR A 101 -5.80 0.04 -3.37
N TYR A 102 -5.17 -0.42 -4.46
CA TYR A 102 -4.45 -1.70 -4.45
C TYR A 102 -3.16 -1.64 -3.63
N LEU A 103 -2.48 -0.49 -3.58
CA LEU A 103 -1.35 -0.30 -2.67
C LEU A 103 -1.79 -0.36 -1.20
N GLY A 104 -2.93 0.25 -0.86
CA GLY A 104 -3.51 0.14 0.49
C GLY A 104 -3.85 -1.31 0.86
N ARG A 105 -4.49 -2.05 -0.06
CA ARG A 105 -4.78 -3.48 0.11
C ARG A 105 -3.53 -4.34 0.26
N LEU A 106 -2.45 -4.01 -0.44
CA LEU A 106 -1.17 -4.69 -0.30
C LEU A 106 -0.55 -4.41 1.08
N ALA A 107 -0.54 -3.14 1.51
CA ALA A 107 -0.05 -2.77 2.84
C ALA A 107 -0.89 -3.41 3.96
N GLU A 108 -2.20 -3.52 3.78
CA GLU A 108 -3.11 -4.21 4.70
C GLU A 108 -2.82 -5.72 4.77
N SER A 109 -2.57 -6.38 3.63
CA SER A 109 -2.23 -7.80 3.61
C SER A 109 -0.85 -8.07 4.21
N GLU A 110 0.14 -7.20 3.97
CA GLU A 110 1.45 -7.27 4.60
C GLU A 110 1.35 -7.04 6.12
N PHE A 111 0.56 -6.06 6.54
CA PHE A 111 0.30 -5.80 7.95
C PHE A 111 -0.31 -7.03 8.65
N HIS A 112 -1.34 -7.63 8.05
CA HIS A 112 -1.95 -8.84 8.60
C HIS A 112 -1.04 -10.07 8.53
N LYS A 113 -0.15 -10.17 7.55
CA LYS A 113 0.89 -11.21 7.50
C LYS A 113 1.90 -11.04 8.64
N VAL A 114 2.33 -9.80 8.93
CA VAL A 114 3.24 -9.50 10.04
C VAL A 114 2.57 -9.72 11.40
N GLN A 115 1.27 -9.45 11.51
CA GLN A 115 0.49 -9.77 12.72
C GLN A 115 0.23 -11.27 12.94
N GLY A 116 0.57 -12.13 11.96
CA GLY A 116 0.32 -13.58 12.06
C GLY A 116 -1.11 -14.01 11.74
N ASN A 117 -1.94 -13.12 11.18
CA ASN A 117 -3.33 -13.41 10.82
C ASN A 117 -3.45 -14.01 9.40
N LEU A 118 -2.44 -13.83 8.55
CA LEU A 118 -2.40 -14.36 7.19
C LEU A 118 -1.21 -15.33 7.02
N VAL A 119 -1.52 -16.51 6.49
CA VAL A 119 -0.57 -17.57 6.17
C VAL A 119 -0.55 -17.83 4.66
N LEU A 120 0.56 -18.36 4.15
CA LEU A 120 0.64 -18.78 2.76
C LEU A 120 -0.28 -19.98 2.53
N ARG A 121 -1.38 -19.76 1.79
CA ARG A 121 -2.38 -20.80 1.49
C ARG A 121 -1.74 -22.07 0.92
N GLU A 122 -0.76 -21.91 0.02
CA GLU A 122 -0.09 -23.04 -0.63
C GLU A 122 0.71 -23.89 0.37
N ALA A 123 1.50 -23.26 1.23
CA ALA A 123 2.29 -23.94 2.27
C ALA A 123 1.38 -24.72 3.22
N VAL A 124 0.32 -24.08 3.75
CA VAL A 124 -0.63 -24.72 4.66
C VAL A 124 -1.42 -25.84 3.97
N SER A 125 -1.84 -25.65 2.72
CA SER A 125 -2.55 -26.70 1.97
C SER A 125 -1.67 -27.92 1.74
N LYS A 126 -0.39 -27.72 1.42
CA LYS A 126 0.59 -28.80 1.25
C LYS A 126 0.84 -29.53 2.57
N ALA A 127 1.05 -28.80 3.66
CA ALA A 127 1.23 -29.38 4.99
C ALA A 127 0.01 -30.18 5.43
N ALA A 128 -1.21 -29.65 5.26
CA ALA A 128 -2.45 -30.35 5.57
C ALA A 128 -2.62 -31.63 4.74
N PHE A 129 -2.26 -31.59 3.44
CA PHE A 129 -2.31 -32.76 2.58
C PHE A 129 -1.32 -33.85 3.02
N THR A 130 -0.08 -33.45 3.36
CA THR A 130 0.93 -34.36 3.90
C THR A 130 0.50 -34.96 5.24
N ALA A 131 -0.10 -34.16 6.12
CA ALA A 131 -0.63 -34.63 7.39
C ALA A 131 -1.74 -35.69 7.18
N GLY A 132 -2.70 -35.41 6.30
CA GLY A 132 -3.75 -36.38 5.95
C GLY A 132 -3.21 -37.66 5.32
N ARG A 133 -2.16 -37.56 4.49
CA ARG A 133 -1.47 -38.73 3.94
C ARG A 133 -0.81 -39.54 5.05
N THR A 134 -0.12 -38.90 5.99
CA THR A 134 0.56 -39.56 7.11
C THR A 134 -0.42 -40.35 7.96
N VAL A 135 -1.57 -39.75 8.32
CA VAL A 135 -2.65 -40.44 9.06
C VAL A 135 -3.14 -41.66 8.29
N ARG A 136 -3.37 -41.53 6.97
CA ARG A 136 -3.81 -42.63 6.12
C ARG A 136 -2.79 -43.77 6.11
N ASP A 137 -1.53 -43.45 5.86
CA ASP A 137 -0.46 -44.44 5.70
C ASP A 137 -0.24 -45.20 7.03
N LEU A 138 -0.31 -44.51 8.17
CA LEU A 138 -0.25 -45.12 9.51
C LEU A 138 -1.46 -46.04 9.78
N MET A 139 -2.67 -45.62 9.44
CA MET A 139 -3.88 -46.42 9.62
C MET A 139 -3.86 -47.71 8.80
N PHE A 140 -3.44 -47.65 7.53
CA PHE A 140 -3.30 -48.87 6.73
C PHE A 140 -2.11 -49.73 7.16
N GLY A 141 -1.09 -49.13 7.76
CA GLY A 141 0.03 -49.84 8.38
C GLY A 141 -0.38 -50.74 9.55
N LEU A 142 -1.50 -50.45 10.22
CA LEU A 142 -2.04 -51.29 11.30
C LEU A 142 -2.64 -52.60 10.79
N SER A 143 -3.23 -52.62 9.60
CA SER A 143 -3.94 -53.79 9.07
C SER A 143 -3.10 -55.08 9.10
N PRO A 144 -1.87 -55.12 8.54
CA PRO A 144 -1.04 -56.32 8.60
C PRO A 144 -0.52 -56.65 10.00
N GLN A 145 -0.45 -55.69 10.91
CA GLN A 145 -0.01 -55.90 12.30
C GLN A 145 -1.13 -56.52 13.16
N LEU A 146 -2.35 -56.00 13.01
CA LEU A 146 -3.52 -56.44 13.75
C LEU A 146 -4.07 -57.77 13.23
N ALA A 147 -3.91 -58.08 11.94
CA ALA A 147 -4.45 -59.30 11.35
C ALA A 147 -4.07 -60.60 12.10
N PRO A 148 -2.79 -60.91 12.40
CA PRO A 148 -2.43 -62.12 13.14
C PRO A 148 -2.88 -62.07 14.61
N GLU A 149 -2.87 -60.90 15.24
CA GLU A 149 -3.30 -60.73 16.64
C GLU A 149 -4.79 -60.99 16.79
N LEU A 150 -5.60 -60.44 15.89
CA LEU A 150 -7.05 -60.61 15.87
C LEU A 150 -7.46 -62.03 15.47
N ALA A 151 -6.71 -62.70 14.59
CA ALA A 151 -6.98 -64.08 14.21
C ALA A 151 -6.86 -65.06 15.39
N ALA A 152 -6.07 -64.73 16.42
CA ALA A 152 -5.92 -65.52 17.63
C ALA A 152 -6.98 -65.19 18.71
N MET A 153 -7.71 -64.07 18.58
CA MET A 153 -8.71 -63.65 19.56
C MET A 153 -10.08 -64.24 19.25
N THR A 154 -10.79 -64.69 20.29
CA THR A 154 -12.11 -65.32 20.16
C THR A 154 -13.23 -64.52 20.83
N ASP A 155 -12.90 -63.64 21.78
CA ASP A 155 -13.86 -62.79 22.49
C ASP A 155 -14.06 -61.45 21.77
N PRO A 156 -15.29 -61.12 21.31
CA PRO A 156 -15.59 -59.85 20.67
C PRO A 156 -15.22 -58.61 21.49
N TRP A 157 -15.39 -58.66 22.82
CA TRP A 157 -15.08 -57.51 23.67
C TRP A 157 -13.57 -57.24 23.74
N GLN A 158 -12.75 -58.29 23.81
CA GLN A 158 -11.30 -58.16 23.76
C GLN A 158 -10.83 -57.62 22.41
N ILE A 159 -11.44 -58.07 21.31
CA ILE A 159 -11.17 -57.58 19.95
C ILE A 159 -11.44 -56.07 19.86
N GLU A 160 -12.62 -55.62 20.28
CA GLU A 160 -12.98 -54.19 20.24
C GLU A 160 -12.03 -53.35 21.09
N LYS A 161 -11.73 -53.80 22.32
CA LYS A 161 -10.80 -53.11 23.22
C LYS A 161 -9.40 -53.00 22.61
N HIS A 162 -8.92 -54.06 21.97
CA HIS A 162 -7.60 -54.10 21.33
C HIS A 162 -7.53 -53.16 20.12
N LEU A 163 -8.51 -53.23 19.22
CA LEU A 163 -8.66 -52.31 18.07
C LEU A 163 -8.68 -50.85 18.52
N THR A 164 -9.53 -50.54 19.50
CA THR A 164 -9.66 -49.17 20.04
C THR A 164 -8.34 -48.66 20.62
N GLY A 165 -7.60 -49.54 21.32
CA GLY A 165 -6.27 -49.22 21.83
C GLY A 165 -5.26 -48.95 20.73
N ALA A 166 -5.26 -49.75 19.67
CA ALA A 166 -4.36 -49.57 18.53
C ALA A 166 -4.65 -48.27 17.76
N PHE A 167 -5.93 -47.97 17.48
CA PHE A 167 -6.33 -46.74 16.82
C PHE A 167 -5.96 -45.50 17.62
N ARG A 168 -6.18 -45.52 18.94
CA ARG A 168 -5.81 -44.38 19.80
C ARG A 168 -4.31 -44.10 19.73
N ARG A 169 -3.47 -45.13 19.88
CA ARG A 169 -2.01 -44.98 19.79
C ARG A 169 -1.59 -44.37 18.45
N VAL A 170 -2.12 -44.90 17.35
CA VAL A 170 -1.77 -44.40 16.01
C VAL A 170 -2.22 -42.96 15.78
N PHE A 171 -3.39 -42.57 16.26
CA PHE A 171 -3.82 -41.17 16.16
C PHE A 171 -2.98 -40.23 17.03
N GLU A 172 -2.58 -40.65 18.23
CA GLU A 172 -1.66 -39.88 19.07
C GLU A 172 -0.29 -39.71 18.40
N ASP A 173 0.24 -40.76 17.79
CA ASP A 173 1.51 -40.70 17.05
C ASP A 173 1.38 -39.83 15.80
N ALA A 174 0.29 -39.95 15.05
CA ALA A 174 0.03 -39.11 13.88
C ALA A 174 -0.07 -37.62 14.25
N ILE A 175 -0.71 -37.28 15.38
CA ILE A 175 -0.75 -35.91 15.88
C ILE A 175 0.67 -35.42 16.16
N ARG A 176 1.46 -36.17 16.94
CA ARG A 176 2.85 -35.79 17.28
C ARG A 176 3.72 -35.55 16.04
N MET A 177 3.57 -36.39 15.02
CA MET A 177 4.35 -36.26 13.77
C MET A 177 3.91 -35.06 12.92
N THR A 178 2.61 -34.73 12.91
CA THR A 178 2.06 -33.72 11.99
C THR A 178 1.97 -32.32 12.57
N THR A 179 1.96 -32.17 13.90
CA THR A 179 1.88 -30.85 14.57
C THR A 179 3.06 -29.95 14.20
N ALA A 180 4.30 -30.46 14.26
CA ALA A 180 5.49 -29.67 13.97
C ALA A 180 5.50 -29.16 12.51
N ASP A 181 5.12 -30.02 11.56
CA ASP A 181 5.06 -29.66 10.14
C ASP A 181 3.98 -28.60 9.87
N LEU A 182 2.83 -28.69 10.54
CA LEU A 182 1.76 -27.71 10.40
C LEU A 182 2.12 -26.37 11.03
N GLU A 183 2.73 -26.38 12.22
CA GLU A 183 3.26 -25.17 12.88
C GLU A 183 4.35 -24.49 12.02
N HIS A 184 5.23 -25.28 11.41
CA HIS A 184 6.23 -24.74 10.49
C HIS A 184 5.58 -24.09 9.27
N ALA A 185 4.60 -24.76 8.63
CA ALA A 185 3.88 -24.21 7.48
C ALA A 185 3.06 -22.95 7.79
N MET A 186 2.62 -22.78 9.05
CA MET A 186 1.95 -21.56 9.51
C MET A 186 2.91 -20.39 9.77
N THR A 187 4.20 -20.68 10.02
CA THR A 187 5.22 -19.67 10.33
C THR A 187 6.15 -19.37 9.16
N GLU A 188 6.13 -20.21 8.12
CA GLU A 188 6.88 -20.04 6.88
C GLU A 188 6.43 -18.75 6.14
N LYS A 189 7.36 -17.81 5.98
CA LYS A 189 7.12 -16.47 5.43
C LYS A 189 7.27 -16.40 3.92
#